data_AF-A0A9E0DXY1-F1
#
_entry.id   AF-A0A9E0DXY1-F1
#
_cell.length_a   1.000
_cell.length_b   1.000
_cell.length_c   1.000
_cell.angle_alpha   90.00
_cell.angle_beta   90.00
_cell.angle_gamma   90.00
#
_symmetry.space_group_name_H-M   'P 1'
#
loop_
_entity.id
_entity.type
_entity.pdbx_description
1 polymer ?
#
loop_
_entity_poly.entity_id
_entity_poly.type
_entity_poly.pdbx_seq_one_letter_code
_entity_poly.pdbx_strand_id
1 'polypeptide(L)'
;MITPMDIHNKEFETGFRGYSKEAVDTFMAEINKDYEVLYRENRELKEKIEHLEKRIAQYEQMEETMNNTLVLAQETGENVKAASRKEAELIIQDAQAQRQSILDSAESSLREARDRYAIIRNDIAVFRTKMESILHSQLKMLEDVVLDDRKLEETIRGNAEAARESKETATPVVTEDNTTTDAAVETTAAK
;
A
#
# COMPACT_ATOMS: atom_id res chain seq x y z
N MET A 1 83.08 -9.15 18.41
CA MET A 1 83.32 -8.41 19.66
C MET A 1 83.95 -9.37 20.65
N ILE A 2 84.91 -8.93 21.46
CA ILE A 2 85.58 -9.77 22.46
C ILE A 2 84.56 -10.06 23.57
N THR A 3 84.43 -11.32 23.98
CA THR A 3 83.57 -11.77 25.08
C THR A 3 84.32 -11.71 26.42
N PRO A 4 83.62 -11.70 27.56
CA PRO A 4 84.28 -11.82 28.87
C PRO A 4 85.20 -13.05 28.96
N MET A 5 84.82 -14.17 28.32
CA MET A 5 85.67 -15.37 28.25
C MET A 5 86.94 -15.16 27.42
N ASP A 6 86.88 -14.36 26.36
CA ASP A 6 88.05 -14.02 25.54
C ASP A 6 89.04 -13.12 26.31
N ILE A 7 88.55 -12.29 27.24
CA ILE A 7 89.39 -11.51 28.16
C ILE A 7 90.02 -12.42 29.21
N HIS A 8 89.25 -13.35 29.78
CA HIS A 8 89.74 -14.29 30.78
C HIS A 8 90.84 -15.22 30.25
N ASN A 9 90.68 -15.72 29.02
CA ASN A 9 91.60 -16.67 28.40
C ASN A 9 92.76 -15.98 27.66
N LYS A 10 92.92 -14.65 27.80
CA LYS A 10 93.94 -13.91 27.06
C LYS A 10 95.32 -14.13 27.68
N GLU A 11 96.19 -14.82 26.96
CA GLU A 11 97.61 -14.92 27.32
C GLU A 11 98.42 -13.78 26.67
N PHE A 12 99.37 -13.23 27.44
CA PHE A 12 100.30 -12.19 27.00
C PHE A 12 101.71 -12.77 26.84
N GLU A 13 102.39 -12.40 25.75
CA GLU A 13 103.80 -12.76 25.54
C GLU A 13 104.70 -12.05 26.56
N THR A 14 105.75 -12.74 27.03
CA THR A 14 106.71 -12.18 28.00
C THR A 14 107.99 -11.70 27.28
N GLY A 15 108.49 -10.52 27.67
CA GLY A 15 109.68 -9.90 27.07
C GLY A 15 110.60 -9.26 28.11
N PHE A 16 111.88 -9.08 27.78
CA PHE A 16 112.87 -8.45 28.67
C PHE A 16 112.51 -6.97 28.89
N ARG A 17 112.11 -6.61 30.13
CA ARG A 17 111.48 -5.33 30.57
C ARG A 17 109.98 -5.14 30.25
N GLY A 18 109.16 -6.18 30.44
CA GLY A 18 107.69 -6.08 30.36
C GLY A 18 107.00 -5.57 31.64
N TYR A 19 105.67 -5.41 31.56
CA TYR A 19 104.83 -5.11 32.72
C TYR A 19 104.82 -6.26 33.75
N SER A 20 104.58 -5.93 35.02
CA SER A 20 104.44 -6.94 36.07
C SER A 20 103.19 -7.81 35.83
N LYS A 21 103.40 -9.13 35.76
CA LYS A 21 102.34 -10.10 35.50
C LYS A 21 101.22 -10.03 36.54
N GLU A 22 101.56 -9.94 37.83
CA GLU A 22 100.58 -9.81 38.92
C GLU A 22 99.72 -8.54 38.83
N ALA A 23 100.33 -7.42 38.45
CA ALA A 23 99.60 -6.17 38.31
C ALA A 23 98.65 -6.20 37.10
N VAL A 24 99.09 -6.80 35.99
CA VAL A 24 98.27 -7.00 34.79
C VAL A 24 97.13 -7.97 35.07
N ASP A 25 97.38 -9.09 35.75
CA ASP A 25 96.36 -10.09 36.09
C ASP A 25 95.28 -9.49 37.02
N THR A 26 95.68 -8.69 38.01
CA THR A 26 94.74 -8.00 38.92
C THR A 26 93.85 -7.01 38.16
N PHE A 27 94.44 -6.21 37.26
CA PHE A 27 93.69 -5.26 36.44
C PHE A 27 92.79 -5.94 35.42
N MET A 28 93.25 -7.04 34.81
CA MET A 28 92.44 -7.85 33.88
C MET A 28 91.26 -8.51 34.60
N ALA A 29 91.42 -8.94 35.86
CA ALA A 29 90.31 -9.46 36.65
C ALA A 29 89.23 -8.40 36.93
N GLU A 30 89.64 -7.17 37.24
CA GLU A 30 88.74 -6.02 37.42
C GLU A 30 88.01 -5.66 36.11
N ILE A 31 88.75 -5.54 35.00
CA ILE A 31 88.17 -5.31 33.67
C ILE A 31 87.18 -6.41 33.30
N ASN A 32 87.53 -7.67 33.52
CA ASN A 32 86.68 -8.78 33.12
C ASN A 32 85.35 -8.77 33.89
N LYS A 33 85.39 -8.46 35.20
CA LYS A 33 84.20 -8.31 36.04
C LYS A 33 83.30 -7.19 35.53
N ASP A 34 83.85 -6.00 35.31
CA ASP A 34 83.07 -4.83 34.86
C ASP A 34 82.53 -5.04 33.44
N TYR A 35 83.33 -5.66 32.57
CA TYR A 35 82.92 -5.98 31.21
C TYR A 35 81.82 -7.05 31.17
N GLU A 36 81.83 -8.03 32.07
CA GLU A 36 80.74 -9.01 32.19
C GLU A 36 79.42 -8.34 32.60
N VAL A 37 79.45 -7.43 33.57
CA VAL A 37 78.28 -6.65 33.99
C VAL A 37 77.75 -5.83 32.81
N LEU A 38 78.63 -5.08 32.14
CA LEU A 38 78.25 -4.21 31.03
C LEU A 38 77.75 -5.00 29.82
N TYR A 39 78.31 -6.18 29.56
CA TYR A 39 77.85 -7.10 28.51
C TYR A 39 76.45 -7.65 28.82
N ARG A 40 76.18 -8.02 30.08
CA ARG A 40 74.87 -8.50 30.52
C ARG A 40 73.81 -7.40 30.44
N GLU A 41 74.09 -6.21 30.96
CA GLU A 41 73.20 -5.06 30.86
C GLU A 41 72.91 -4.69 29.41
N ASN A 42 73.92 -4.70 28.53
CA ASN A 42 73.72 -4.42 27.11
C ASN A 42 72.78 -5.43 26.45
N ARG A 43 72.91 -6.71 26.81
CA ARG A 43 72.02 -7.77 26.32
C ARG A 43 70.59 -7.57 26.82
N GLU A 44 70.40 -7.33 28.11
CA GLU A 44 69.08 -7.08 28.72
C GLU A 44 68.41 -5.85 28.11
N LEU A 45 69.17 -4.77 27.89
CA LEU A 45 68.68 -3.56 27.22
C LEU A 45 68.26 -3.84 25.77
N LYS A 46 69.05 -4.61 25.01
CA LYS A 46 68.69 -5.01 23.64
C LYS A 46 67.42 -5.85 23.60
N GLU A 47 67.29 -6.83 24.50
CA GLU A 47 66.07 -7.65 24.61
C GLU A 47 64.85 -6.78 24.97
N LYS A 48 65.03 -5.79 25.86
CA LYS A 48 63.98 -4.83 26.21
C LYS A 48 63.61 -3.91 25.06
N ILE A 49 64.58 -3.43 24.29
CA ILE A 49 64.34 -2.62 23.08
C ILE A 49 63.54 -3.43 22.08
N GLU A 50 63.97 -4.66 21.76
CA GLU A 50 63.25 -5.52 20.81
C GLU A 50 61.81 -5.80 21.28
N HIS A 51 61.60 -6.01 22.58
CA HIS A 51 60.26 -6.18 23.15
C HIS A 51 59.39 -4.92 23.01
N LEU A 52 59.95 -3.74 23.28
CA LEU A 52 59.24 -2.47 23.14
C LEU A 52 58.91 -2.16 21.68
N GLU A 53 59.84 -2.39 20.76
CA GLU A 53 59.61 -2.22 19.32
C GLU A 53 58.48 -3.12 18.82
N LYS A 54 58.43 -4.39 19.24
CA LYS A 54 57.31 -5.30 18.92
C LYS A 54 55.98 -4.78 19.45
N ARG A 55 55.96 -4.23 20.67
CA ARG A 55 54.74 -3.65 21.24
C ARG A 55 54.29 -2.40 20.49
N ILE A 56 55.22 -1.53 20.09
CA ILE A 56 54.91 -0.35 19.29
C ILE A 56 54.30 -0.77 17.96
N ALA A 57 54.91 -1.72 17.24
CA ALA A 57 54.36 -2.23 15.98
C ALA A 57 52.95 -2.82 16.15
N GLN A 58 52.67 -3.53 17.24
CA GLN A 58 51.32 -4.02 17.54
C GLN A 58 50.33 -2.88 17.80
N TYR A 59 50.74 -1.82 18.51
CA TYR A 59 49.87 -0.67 18.75
C TYR A 59 49.60 0.12 17.47
N GLU A 60 50.59 0.31 16.61
CA GLU A 60 50.43 0.96 15.30
C GLU A 60 49.44 0.18 14.43
N GLN A 61 49.56 -1.15 14.38
CA GLN A 61 48.63 -2.00 13.62
C GLN A 61 47.20 -1.96 14.21
N MET A 62 47.08 -1.92 15.53
CA MET A 62 45.79 -1.76 16.20
C MET A 62 45.16 -0.39 15.89
N GLU A 63 45.96 0.67 15.92
CA GLU A 63 45.52 2.04 15.59
C GLU A 63 45.04 2.13 14.15
N GLU A 64 45.79 1.56 13.19
CA GLU A 64 45.38 1.49 11.79
C GLU A 64 44.05 0.75 11.63
N THR A 65 43.91 -0.40 12.30
CA THR A 65 42.67 -1.19 12.27
C THR A 65 41.50 -0.42 12.87
N MET A 66 41.70 0.28 14.00
CA MET A 66 40.68 1.11 14.63
C MET A 66 40.28 2.27 13.72
N ASN A 67 41.24 2.96 13.11
CA ASN A 67 40.98 4.07 12.21
C ASN A 67 40.17 3.61 10.99
N ASN A 68 40.59 2.51 10.35
CA ASN A 68 39.85 1.91 9.24
C ASN A 68 38.43 1.50 9.64
N THR A 69 38.26 0.95 10.85
CA THR A 69 36.94 0.58 11.37
C THR A 69 36.07 1.80 11.63
N LEU A 70 36.64 2.90 12.15
CA LEU A 70 35.91 4.15 12.37
C LEU A 70 35.46 4.78 11.05
N VAL A 71 36.32 4.80 10.04
CA VAL A 71 35.97 5.28 8.69
C VAL A 71 34.85 4.43 8.10
N LEU A 72 34.98 3.09 8.17
CA LEU A 72 33.94 2.18 7.68
C LEU A 72 32.61 2.37 8.42
N ALA A 73 32.65 2.54 9.74
CA ALA A 73 31.46 2.78 10.54
C ALA A 73 30.78 4.11 10.17
N GLN A 74 31.57 5.17 9.95
CA GLN A 74 31.06 6.46 9.50
C GLN A 74 30.44 6.37 8.10
N GLU A 75 31.12 5.72 7.15
CA GLU A 75 30.62 5.52 5.79
C GLU A 75 29.33 4.69 5.80
N THR A 76 29.29 3.61 6.60
CA THR A 76 28.08 2.79 6.77
C THR A 76 26.94 3.61 7.37
N GLY A 77 27.22 4.43 8.39
CA GLY A 77 26.22 5.31 9.01
C GLY A 77 25.63 6.32 8.02
N GLU A 78 26.48 6.97 7.22
CA GLU A 78 26.02 7.91 6.19
C GLU A 78 25.27 7.19 5.06
N ASN A 79 25.72 6.01 4.64
CA ASN A 79 25.01 5.19 3.64
C ASN A 79 23.62 4.76 4.12
N VAL A 80 23.50 4.30 5.37
CA VAL A 80 22.20 3.93 5.96
C VAL A 80 21.29 5.16 6.01
N LYS A 81 21.80 6.31 6.46
CA LYS A 81 21.04 7.56 6.53
C LYS A 81 20.58 8.04 5.15
N ALA A 82 21.44 7.95 4.13
CA ALA A 82 21.10 8.30 2.75
C ALA A 82 20.04 7.35 2.17
N ALA A 83 20.19 6.05 2.40
CA ALA A 83 19.22 5.04 1.98
C ALA A 83 17.84 5.27 2.64
N SER A 84 17.80 5.47 3.96
CA SER A 84 16.55 5.74 4.68
C SER A 84 15.86 7.02 4.23
N ARG A 85 16.63 8.07 3.91
CA ARG A 85 16.06 9.32 3.34
C ARG A 85 15.41 9.08 1.99
N LYS A 86 16.11 8.37 1.10
CA LYS A 86 15.58 8.02 -0.23
C LYS A 86 14.34 7.14 -0.12
N GLU A 87 14.34 6.16 0.77
CA GLU A 87 13.19 5.31 1.03
C GLU A 87 12.00 6.11 1.57
N ALA A 88 12.23 7.03 2.52
CA ALA A 88 11.18 7.92 3.03
C ALA A 88 10.60 8.82 1.93
N GLU A 89 11.43 9.38 1.06
CA GLU A 89 10.98 10.17 -0.11
C GLU A 89 10.11 9.33 -1.06
N LEU A 90 10.50 8.09 -1.35
CA LEU A 90 9.72 7.17 -2.18
C LEU A 90 8.38 6.83 -1.54
N ILE A 91 8.35 6.56 -0.23
CA ILE A 91 7.10 6.30 0.51
C ILE A 91 6.16 7.51 0.42
N ILE A 92 6.68 8.72 0.60
CA ILE A 92 5.87 9.95 0.50
C ILE A 92 5.35 10.11 -0.93
N GLN A 93 6.19 9.91 -1.93
CA GLN A 93 5.81 10.02 -3.34
C GLN A 93 4.73 9.00 -3.72
N ASP A 94 4.88 7.75 -3.29
CA ASP A 94 3.90 6.69 -3.54
C ASP A 94 2.58 6.99 -2.83
N ALA A 95 2.62 7.41 -1.56
CA ALA A 95 1.42 7.81 -0.81
C ALA A 95 0.70 9.02 -1.47
N GLN A 96 1.45 9.96 -2.04
CA GLN A 96 0.88 11.08 -2.79
C GLN A 96 0.24 10.61 -4.10
N ALA A 97 0.88 9.71 -4.85
CA ALA A 97 0.35 9.15 -6.08
C ALA A 97 -0.93 8.33 -5.82
N GLN A 98 -0.94 7.49 -4.78
CA GLN A 98 -2.12 6.74 -4.37
C GLN A 98 -3.25 7.67 -3.94
N ARG A 99 -2.96 8.72 -3.16
CA ARG A 99 -3.95 9.73 -2.78
C ARG A 99 -4.57 10.39 -4.01
N GLN A 100 -3.76 10.78 -4.99
CA GLN A 100 -4.25 11.43 -6.20
C GLN A 100 -5.17 10.49 -6.98
N SER A 101 -4.77 9.22 -7.15
CA SER A 101 -5.60 8.20 -7.81
C SER A 101 -6.94 7.99 -7.10
N ILE A 102 -6.95 7.98 -5.77
CA ILE A 102 -8.18 7.88 -4.97
C ILE A 102 -9.07 9.13 -5.19
N LEU A 103 -8.50 10.33 -5.21
CA LEU A 103 -9.26 11.56 -5.48
C LEU A 103 -9.85 11.56 -6.89
N ASP A 104 -9.06 11.19 -7.90
CA ASP A 104 -9.50 11.16 -9.30
C ASP A 104 -10.65 10.14 -9.49
N SER A 105 -10.53 8.95 -8.88
CA SER A 105 -11.58 7.93 -8.93
C SER A 105 -12.86 8.35 -8.18
N ALA A 106 -12.72 9.03 -7.03
CA ALA A 106 -13.84 9.59 -6.28
C ALA A 106 -14.53 10.71 -7.06
N GLU A 107 -13.78 11.59 -7.72
CA GLU A 107 -14.34 12.67 -8.54
C GLU A 107 -15.07 12.13 -9.76
N SER A 108 -14.51 11.12 -10.43
CA SER A 108 -15.17 10.41 -11.53
C SER A 108 -16.49 9.77 -11.09
N SER A 109 -16.48 9.08 -9.94
CA SER A 109 -17.69 8.45 -9.37
C SER A 109 -18.75 9.48 -9.00
N LEU A 110 -18.32 10.63 -8.43
CA LEU A 110 -19.21 11.74 -8.08
C LEU A 110 -19.84 12.36 -9.34
N ARG A 111 -19.06 12.52 -10.41
CA ARG A 111 -19.55 13.01 -11.70
C ARG A 111 -20.60 12.06 -12.27
N GLU A 112 -20.32 10.77 -12.31
CA GLU A 112 -21.28 9.77 -12.80
C GLU A 112 -22.56 9.75 -11.96
N ALA A 113 -22.46 9.87 -10.63
CA ALA A 113 -23.62 9.98 -9.75
C ALA A 113 -24.44 11.24 -10.02
N ARG A 114 -23.80 12.39 -10.27
CA ARG A 114 -24.47 13.65 -10.62
C ARG A 114 -25.18 13.55 -11.97
N ASP A 115 -24.53 12.95 -12.97
CA ASP A 115 -25.11 12.77 -14.30
C ASP A 115 -26.35 11.85 -14.22
N ARG A 116 -26.26 10.73 -13.49
CA ARG A 116 -27.42 9.86 -13.22
C ARG A 116 -28.54 10.59 -12.50
N TYR A 117 -28.22 11.39 -11.49
CA TYR A 117 -29.22 12.19 -10.77
C TYR A 117 -29.92 13.19 -11.70
N ALA A 118 -29.18 13.85 -12.59
CA ALA A 118 -29.75 14.78 -13.56
C ALA A 118 -30.73 14.09 -14.53
N ILE A 119 -30.38 12.90 -15.02
CA ILE A 119 -31.26 12.08 -15.88
C ILE A 119 -32.54 11.72 -15.13
N ILE A 120 -32.43 11.14 -13.93
CA ILE A 120 -33.60 10.73 -13.12
C ILE A 120 -34.50 11.95 -12.82
N ARG A 121 -33.91 13.10 -12.50
CA ARG A 121 -34.66 14.34 -12.24
C ARG A 121 -35.43 14.79 -13.48
N ASN A 122 -34.83 14.69 -14.67
CA ASN A 122 -35.49 15.01 -15.92
C ASN A 122 -36.62 14.02 -16.23
N ASP A 123 -36.39 12.72 -16.02
CA ASP A 123 -37.41 11.68 -16.22
C ASP A 123 -38.62 11.89 -15.31
N ILE A 124 -38.40 12.27 -14.04
CA ILE A 124 -39.47 12.63 -13.10
C ILE A 124 -40.26 13.85 -13.62
N ALA A 125 -39.58 14.87 -14.13
CA ALA A 125 -40.23 16.06 -14.66
C ALA A 125 -41.09 15.73 -15.90
N VAL A 126 -40.57 14.93 -16.83
CA VAL A 126 -41.29 14.46 -18.02
C VAL A 126 -42.49 13.59 -17.62
N PHE A 127 -42.29 12.65 -16.70
CA PHE A 127 -43.36 11.80 -16.19
C PHE A 127 -44.49 12.62 -15.55
N ARG A 128 -44.13 13.60 -14.73
CA ARG A 128 -45.10 14.52 -14.10
C ARG A 128 -45.94 15.24 -15.15
N THR A 129 -45.32 15.87 -16.14
CA THR A 129 -46.02 16.58 -17.23
C THR A 129 -46.95 15.64 -18.00
N LYS A 130 -46.50 14.41 -18.27
CA LYS A 130 -47.31 13.40 -18.95
C LYS A 130 -48.53 12.98 -18.12
N MET A 131 -48.36 12.76 -16.82
CA MET A 131 -49.46 12.44 -15.90
C MET A 131 -50.45 13.59 -15.78
N GLU A 132 -49.97 14.82 -15.63
CA GLU A 132 -50.81 16.02 -15.61
C GLU A 132 -51.61 16.12 -16.91
N SER A 133 -50.99 15.93 -18.08
CA SER A 133 -51.69 15.94 -19.37
C SER A 133 -52.78 14.86 -19.49
N ILE A 134 -52.53 13.64 -19.00
CA ILE A 134 -53.52 12.56 -19.00
C ILE A 134 -54.71 12.94 -18.12
N LEU A 135 -54.45 13.40 -16.90
CA LEU A 135 -55.51 13.77 -15.96
C LEU A 135 -56.36 14.94 -16.49
N HIS A 136 -55.74 15.97 -17.07
CA HIS A 136 -56.47 17.06 -17.71
C HIS A 136 -57.34 16.57 -18.88
N SER A 137 -56.82 15.64 -19.70
CA SER A 137 -57.61 15.05 -20.79
C SER A 137 -58.81 14.25 -20.28
N GLN A 138 -58.65 13.49 -19.19
CA GLN A 138 -59.73 12.72 -18.58
C GLN A 138 -60.78 13.63 -17.94
N LEU A 139 -60.34 14.71 -17.29
CA LEU A 139 -61.23 15.70 -16.68
C LEU A 139 -62.04 16.44 -17.76
N LYS A 140 -61.38 16.86 -18.85
CA LYS A 140 -62.05 17.46 -20.00
C LYS A 140 -63.08 16.51 -20.63
N MET A 141 -62.74 15.22 -20.78
CA MET A 141 -63.68 14.23 -21.29
C MET A 141 -64.92 14.10 -20.40
N LEU A 142 -64.77 14.21 -19.07
CA LEU A 142 -65.88 14.18 -18.14
C LEU A 142 -66.73 15.46 -18.18
N GLU A 143 -66.13 16.64 -18.36
CA GLU A 143 -66.85 17.90 -18.55
C GLU A 143 -67.63 17.92 -19.88
N ASP A 144 -67.06 17.34 -20.95
CA ASP A 144 -67.73 17.20 -22.25
C ASP A 144 -68.88 16.17 -22.21
N VAL A 145 -68.98 15.32 -21.18
CA VAL A 145 -70.22 14.58 -20.83
C VAL A 145 -71.21 15.58 -20.22
N VAL A 146 -71.67 16.50 -21.05
CA VAL A 146 -72.95 17.16 -20.83
C VAL A 146 -74.00 16.06 -20.95
N LEU A 147 -74.64 15.71 -19.83
CA LEU A 147 -75.90 14.99 -19.84
C LEU A 147 -76.88 15.81 -20.67
N ASP A 148 -77.00 15.47 -21.95
CA ASP A 148 -77.91 16.12 -22.88
C ASP A 148 -79.32 15.62 -22.58
N ASP A 149 -79.90 16.14 -21.50
CA ASP A 149 -81.27 15.82 -21.04
C ASP A 149 -82.31 16.02 -22.17
N ARG A 150 -81.99 16.86 -23.18
CA ARG A 150 -82.85 17.12 -24.34
C ARG A 150 -82.99 15.90 -25.27
N LYS A 151 -81.93 15.11 -25.47
CA LYS A 151 -82.02 13.87 -26.26
C LYS A 151 -82.78 12.77 -25.53
N LEU A 152 -82.72 12.77 -24.20
CA LEU A 152 -83.50 11.85 -23.39
C LEU A 152 -85.00 12.16 -23.50
N GLU A 153 -85.39 13.44 -23.48
CA GLU A 153 -86.78 13.87 -23.68
C GLU A 153 -87.32 13.57 -25.08
N GLU A 154 -86.52 13.75 -26.14
CA GLU A 154 -86.93 13.40 -27.52
C GLU A 154 -87.11 11.89 -27.71
N THR A 155 -86.24 11.08 -27.11
CA THR A 155 -86.33 9.61 -27.19
C THR A 155 -87.54 9.08 -26.41
N ILE A 156 -87.85 9.66 -25.25
CA ILE A 156 -89.05 9.33 -24.49
C ILE A 156 -90.32 9.73 -25.26
N ARG A 157 -90.31 10.89 -25.95
CA ARG A 157 -91.45 11.35 -26.76
C ARG A 157 -91.68 10.46 -27.99
N GLY A 158 -90.63 10.09 -28.72
CA GLY A 158 -90.74 9.18 -29.87
C GLY A 158 -91.23 7.78 -29.49
N ASN A 159 -90.78 7.24 -28.35
CA ASN A 159 -91.28 5.96 -27.85
C ASN A 159 -92.74 6.03 -27.36
N ALA A 160 -93.18 7.18 -26.82
CA ALA A 160 -94.57 7.38 -26.43
C ALA A 160 -95.52 7.51 -27.64
N GLU A 161 -95.04 8.02 -28.78
CA GLU A 161 -95.77 8.08 -30.05
C GLU A 161 -95.87 6.69 -30.71
N ALA A 162 -94.78 5.92 -30.74
CA ALA A 162 -94.79 4.53 -31.24
C ALA A 162 -95.69 3.58 -30.42
N ALA A 163 -95.83 3.83 -29.11
CA ALA A 163 -96.74 3.09 -28.24
C ALA A 163 -98.23 3.45 -28.45
N ARG A 164 -98.54 4.59 -29.09
CA ARG A 164 -99.90 4.96 -29.49
C ARG A 164 -100.31 4.32 -30.81
N GLU A 165 -99.40 4.23 -31.77
CA GLU A 165 -99.66 3.59 -33.08
C GLU A 165 -99.85 2.06 -32.99
N SER A 166 -99.18 1.40 -32.03
CA SER A 166 -99.33 -0.06 -31.82
C SER A 166 -100.62 -0.49 -31.11
N LYS A 167 -101.50 0.44 -30.72
CA LYS A 167 -102.81 0.15 -30.09
C LYS A 167 -104.00 0.18 -31.05
N GLU A 168 -103.83 0.59 -32.31
CA GLU A 168 -104.93 0.79 -33.27
C GLU A 168 -105.16 -0.40 -34.25
N THR A 169 -104.32 -1.44 -34.20
CA THR A 169 -104.45 -2.66 -35.01
C THR A 169 -104.45 -3.92 -34.15
N ALA A 170 -105.54 -4.15 -33.42
CA ALA A 170 -105.79 -5.44 -32.77
C ALA A 170 -107.21 -5.93 -33.04
N THR A 171 -107.36 -6.99 -33.84
CA THR A 171 -108.32 -8.10 -33.64
C THR A 171 -108.04 -9.25 -34.62
N PRO A 172 -108.46 -10.50 -34.32
CA PRO A 172 -107.52 -11.62 -34.24
C PRO A 172 -107.88 -12.77 -35.21
N VAL A 173 -106.93 -13.68 -35.49
CA VAL A 173 -107.27 -15.01 -35.99
C VAL A 173 -106.45 -16.06 -35.23
N VAL A 174 -107.19 -16.94 -34.57
CA VAL A 174 -106.81 -18.16 -33.86
C VAL A 174 -106.78 -19.30 -34.87
N THR A 175 -105.79 -20.19 -34.78
CA THR A 175 -105.90 -21.67 -34.61
C THR A 175 -104.49 -22.27 -34.72
N GLU A 176 -103.99 -22.89 -33.65
CA GLU A 176 -103.96 -24.36 -33.41
C GLU A 176 -103.06 -25.08 -34.44
N ASP A 177 -102.12 -25.96 -34.09
CA ASP A 177 -102.06 -26.87 -32.96
C ASP A 177 -100.64 -27.46 -32.85
N ASN A 178 -100.24 -27.82 -31.62
CA ASN A 178 -99.42 -28.97 -31.22
C ASN A 178 -98.04 -29.26 -31.89
N THR A 179 -97.01 -29.73 -31.19
CA THR A 179 -96.83 -30.19 -29.80
C THR A 179 -95.33 -30.43 -29.59
N THR A 180 -94.87 -30.22 -28.34
CA THR A 180 -94.00 -31.14 -27.57
C THR A 180 -92.55 -31.36 -28.04
N THR A 181 -91.49 -31.43 -27.22
CA THR A 181 -91.20 -31.24 -25.78
C THR A 181 -89.71 -31.61 -25.65
N ASP A 182 -89.03 -30.99 -24.68
CA ASP A 182 -87.82 -31.49 -23.98
C ASP A 182 -86.53 -31.74 -24.77
N ALA A 183 -85.34 -31.72 -24.17
CA ALA A 183 -84.86 -31.38 -22.83
C ALA A 183 -83.33 -31.42 -22.88
N ALA A 184 -82.73 -30.78 -21.88
CA ALA A 184 -81.47 -31.14 -21.20
C ALA A 184 -80.17 -31.00 -22.03
N VAL A 185 -79.25 -30.09 -21.67
CA VAL A 185 -78.36 -30.12 -20.49
C VAL A 185 -77.48 -31.37 -20.48
N GLU A 186 -76.18 -31.20 -20.72
CA GLU A 186 -75.10 -31.33 -19.72
C GLU A 186 -73.75 -31.77 -20.33
N THR A 187 -72.66 -31.17 -19.83
CA THR A 187 -71.26 -31.70 -19.78
C THR A 187 -70.53 -31.86 -21.13
N THR A 188 -69.21 -31.70 -21.28
CA THR A 188 -68.10 -32.13 -20.42
C THR A 188 -66.82 -31.36 -20.73
N ALA A 189 -65.97 -31.25 -19.70
CA ALA A 189 -64.56 -30.89 -19.78
C ALA A 189 -63.70 -31.94 -20.52
N ALA A 190 -62.50 -31.48 -20.90
CA ALA A 190 -61.22 -32.18 -21.07
C ALA A 190 -60.63 -32.10 -22.49
N LYS A 191 -59.59 -31.27 -22.67
CA LYS A 191 -58.19 -31.74 -22.79
C LYS A 191 -57.22 -30.56 -22.72
#